data_AF-A0A3P0NC58-F1
#
_entry.id   AF-A0A3P0NC58-F1
#
_cell.length_a   1.000
_cell.length_b   1.000
_cell.length_c   1.000
_cell.angle_alpha   90.00
_cell.angle_beta   90.00
_cell.angle_gamma   90.00
#
_symmetry.space_group_name_H-M   'P 1'
#
loop_
_entity.id
_entity.type
_entity.pdbx_description
1 polymer ?
#
loop_
_entity_poly.entity_id
_entity_poly.type
_entity_poly.pdbx_seq_one_letter_code
_entity_poly.pdbx_strand_id
1 'polypeptide(L)'
;MEFRKYTHDHMVLALRRMYPDLDSGRDYRTAHPVARNGGQCGDPYIAYWASESVLQPDDAEVHAFFKDNEEAIRAEHVRIFRDMALRNTDNKTVAPPDAPEEVQEQVAKWVAYRDELRKIPEQEGFPFEIQWPKAPDEV
;
A
#
# COMPACT_ATOMS: atom_id res chain seq x y z
N MET A 1 5.36 2.65 -9.42
CA MET A 1 4.35 1.73 -8.85
C MET A 1 2.99 2.21 -9.36
N GLU A 2 2.19 1.34 -9.96
CA GLU A 2 0.93 1.73 -10.63
C GLU A 2 -0.25 1.62 -9.66
N PHE A 3 -0.66 2.74 -9.06
CA PHE A 3 -1.74 2.77 -8.06
C PHE A 3 -3.14 2.80 -8.64
N ARG A 4 -3.29 2.79 -9.97
CA ARG A 4 -4.58 2.83 -10.67
C ARG A 4 -5.18 1.44 -10.91
N LYS A 5 -4.36 0.38 -10.88
CA LYS A 5 -4.86 -0.98 -11.10
C LYS A 5 -5.62 -1.46 -9.87
N TYR A 6 -6.71 -2.20 -10.08
CA TYR A 6 -7.39 -2.91 -9.01
C TYR A 6 -6.62 -4.21 -8.74
N THR A 7 -5.85 -4.26 -7.66
CA THR A 7 -4.95 -5.39 -7.32
C THR A 7 -5.53 -6.27 -6.22
N HIS A 8 -4.91 -7.43 -6.00
CA HIS A 8 -5.29 -8.30 -4.88
C HIS A 8 -5.26 -7.60 -3.50
N ASP A 9 -4.33 -6.68 -3.26
CA ASP A 9 -4.27 -5.90 -2.01
C ASP A 9 -5.52 -5.04 -1.79
N HIS A 10 -6.06 -4.47 -2.87
CA HIS A 10 -7.32 -3.72 -2.80
C HIS A 10 -8.49 -4.64 -2.46
N MET A 11 -8.50 -5.87 -3.00
CA MET A 11 -9.51 -6.87 -2.65
C MET A 11 -9.39 -7.31 -1.18
N VAL A 12 -8.16 -7.45 -0.65
CA VAL A 12 -7.93 -7.67 0.79
C VAL A 12 -8.51 -6.54 1.62
N LEU A 13 -8.24 -5.28 1.26
CA LEU A 13 -8.75 -4.11 1.97
C LEU A 13 -10.28 -3.97 1.85
N ALA A 14 -10.88 -4.41 0.75
CA ALA A 14 -12.32 -4.50 0.57
C ALA A 14 -12.93 -5.56 1.50
N LEU A 15 -12.41 -6.79 1.47
CA LEU A 15 -12.87 -7.90 2.33
C LEU A 15 -12.73 -7.58 3.81
N ARG A 16 -11.62 -6.95 4.23
CA ARG A 16 -11.43 -6.51 5.62
C ARG A 16 -12.45 -5.45 6.06
N ARG A 17 -12.99 -4.64 5.14
CA ARG A 17 -14.08 -3.70 5.45
C ARG A 17 -15.43 -4.40 5.52
N MET A 18 -15.69 -5.32 4.60
CA MET A 18 -16.94 -6.09 4.55
C MET A 18 -17.05 -7.05 5.74
N TYR A 19 -15.94 -7.64 6.17
CA TYR A 19 -15.84 -8.64 7.23
C TYR A 19 -14.69 -8.29 8.20
N PRO A 20 -14.90 -7.33 9.12
CA PRO A 20 -13.85 -6.84 10.03
C PRO A 20 -13.26 -7.89 10.96
N ASP A 21 -13.99 -8.98 11.24
CA ASP A 21 -13.55 -10.06 12.11
C ASP A 21 -12.70 -11.13 11.38
N LEU A 22 -12.56 -11.02 10.06
CA LEU A 22 -11.77 -11.95 9.24
C LEU A 22 -10.40 -11.36 8.88
N ASP A 23 -9.37 -12.17 9.09
CA ASP A 23 -7.99 -11.82 8.82
C ASP A 23 -7.48 -12.44 7.52
N SER A 24 -6.91 -11.59 6.65
CA SER A 24 -6.20 -12.07 5.47
C SER A 24 -5.01 -12.95 5.85
N GLY A 25 -4.80 -14.06 5.13
CA GLY A 25 -3.75 -15.03 5.38
C GLY A 25 -4.15 -16.15 6.35
N ARG A 26 -5.07 -15.87 7.29
CA ARG A 26 -5.68 -16.87 8.19
C ARG A 26 -7.02 -17.37 7.64
N ASP A 27 -7.97 -16.47 7.42
CA ASP A 27 -9.36 -16.83 7.11
C ASP A 27 -9.65 -16.77 5.61
N TYR A 28 -8.90 -15.98 4.84
CA TYR A 28 -9.02 -15.92 3.39
C TYR A 28 -7.70 -15.52 2.71
N ARG A 29 -7.60 -15.79 1.41
CA ARG A 29 -6.51 -15.30 0.55
C ARG A 29 -7.06 -14.82 -0.78
N THR A 30 -6.50 -13.74 -1.30
CA THR A 30 -6.85 -13.18 -2.61
C THR A 30 -5.68 -13.37 -3.58
N ALA A 31 -5.98 -13.52 -4.87
CA ALA A 31 -4.98 -13.54 -5.93
C ALA A 31 -5.42 -12.64 -7.08
N HIS A 32 -4.58 -12.52 -8.10
CA HIS A 32 -4.96 -11.91 -9.37
C HIS A 32 -4.33 -12.69 -10.54
N PRO A 33 -4.97 -12.73 -11.72
CA PRO A 33 -4.39 -13.32 -12.92
C PRO A 33 -3.12 -12.58 -13.34
N VAL A 34 -2.08 -13.34 -13.70
CA VAL A 34 -0.83 -12.80 -14.25
C VAL A 34 -0.59 -13.33 -15.66
N ALA A 35 -0.14 -12.45 -16.55
CA ALA A 35 0.33 -12.82 -17.86
C ALA A 35 1.72 -13.50 -17.78
N ARG A 36 2.17 -14.06 -18.91
CA ARG A 36 3.49 -14.74 -19.00
C ARG A 36 4.67 -13.84 -18.60
N ASN A 37 4.53 -12.52 -18.70
CA ASN A 37 5.54 -11.55 -18.28
C ASN A 37 5.48 -11.19 -16.78
N GLY A 38 4.60 -11.84 -16.01
CA GLY A 38 4.38 -11.56 -14.58
C GLY A 38 3.51 -10.33 -14.31
N GLY A 39 3.08 -9.60 -15.33
CA GLY A 39 2.17 -8.47 -15.17
C GLY A 39 0.75 -8.92 -14.91
N GLN A 40 0.04 -8.25 -13.99
CA GLN A 40 -1.39 -8.48 -13.78
C GLN A 40 -2.17 -8.29 -15.09
N CYS A 41 -3.06 -9.25 -15.41
CA CYS A 41 -3.84 -9.26 -16.64
C CYS A 41 -5.36 -9.40 -16.44
N GLY A 42 -5.86 -9.40 -15.21
CA GLY A 42 -7.28 -9.42 -14.89
C GLY A 42 -7.57 -8.97 -13.46
N ASP A 43 -8.83 -8.91 -13.11
CA ASP A 43 -9.28 -8.50 -11.77
C ASP A 43 -8.90 -9.53 -10.69
N PRO A 44 -8.70 -9.09 -9.45
CA PRO A 44 -8.42 -9.98 -8.34
C PRO A 44 -9.63 -10.84 -7.98
N TYR A 45 -9.36 -12.00 -7.38
CA TYR A 45 -10.39 -12.98 -6.98
C TYR A 45 -10.04 -13.62 -5.63
N ILE A 46 -11.03 -14.21 -4.97
CA ILE A 46 -10.85 -15.00 -3.75
C ILE A 46 -10.23 -16.34 -4.13
N ALA A 47 -8.96 -16.54 -3.76
CA ALA A 47 -8.24 -17.78 -4.05
C ALA A 47 -8.53 -18.87 -3.01
N TYR A 48 -8.86 -18.47 -1.78
CA TYR A 48 -9.13 -19.38 -0.67
C TYR A 48 -10.02 -18.73 0.39
N TRP A 49 -10.94 -19.52 0.94
CA TRP A 49 -11.84 -19.11 2.03
C TRP A 49 -11.93 -20.23 3.07
N ALA A 50 -11.62 -19.90 4.33
CA ALA A 50 -11.56 -20.82 5.45
C ALA A 50 -12.54 -20.50 6.57
N SER A 51 -13.28 -19.40 6.48
CA SER A 51 -14.24 -19.04 7.52
C SER A 51 -15.39 -20.05 7.56
N GLU A 52 -15.62 -20.62 8.74
CA GLU A 52 -16.77 -21.50 9.00
C GLU A 52 -18.05 -20.71 9.35
N SER A 53 -17.88 -19.48 9.87
CA SER A 53 -18.99 -18.65 10.34
C SER A 53 -19.56 -17.72 9.27
N VAL A 54 -18.77 -17.39 8.25
CA VAL A 54 -19.15 -16.48 7.16
C VAL A 54 -19.06 -17.22 5.84
N LEU A 55 -20.15 -17.24 5.08
CA LEU A 55 -20.15 -17.77 3.73
C LEU A 55 -19.26 -16.91 2.82
N GLN A 56 -18.49 -17.57 1.96
CA GLN A 56 -17.68 -16.87 0.96
C GLN A 56 -18.57 -15.99 0.07
N PRO A 57 -18.29 -14.67 -0.05
CA PRO A 57 -19.00 -13.82 -1.00
C PRO A 57 -18.62 -14.14 -2.44
N ASP A 58 -19.45 -13.70 -3.38
CA ASP A 58 -19.06 -13.71 -4.79
C ASP A 58 -17.97 -12.66 -5.04
N ASP A 59 -17.01 -12.96 -5.92
CA ASP A 59 -16.01 -11.99 -6.37
C ASP A 59 -16.68 -10.72 -6.89
N ALA A 60 -17.82 -10.84 -7.60
CA ALA A 60 -18.58 -9.72 -8.13
C ALA A 60 -19.14 -8.79 -7.04
N GLU A 61 -19.53 -9.34 -5.88
CA GLU A 61 -20.00 -8.54 -4.74
C GLU A 61 -18.84 -7.74 -4.15
N VAL A 62 -17.67 -8.36 -4.02
CA VAL A 62 -16.46 -7.68 -3.53
C VAL A 62 -15.98 -6.61 -4.52
N HIS A 63 -16.08 -6.88 -5.83
CA HIS A 63 -15.73 -5.91 -6.87
C HIS A 63 -16.67 -4.70 -6.85
N ALA A 64 -17.97 -4.93 -6.70
CA ALA A 64 -18.95 -3.87 -6.56
C ALA A 64 -18.66 -3.03 -5.30
N PHE A 65 -18.42 -3.68 -4.16
CA PHE A 65 -18.05 -2.99 -2.93
C PHE A 65 -16.77 -2.17 -3.10
N PHE A 66 -15.73 -2.73 -3.74
CA PHE A 66 -14.51 -1.98 -4.04
C PHE A 66 -14.81 -0.74 -4.88
N LYS A 67 -15.58 -0.87 -5.95
CA LYS A 67 -15.93 0.25 -6.84
C LYS A 67 -16.66 1.36 -6.08
N ASP A 68 -17.61 1.01 -5.23
CA ASP A 68 -18.38 1.97 -4.42
C ASP A 68 -17.52 2.66 -3.35
N ASN A 69 -16.38 2.08 -2.99
CA ASN A 69 -15.47 2.56 -1.94
C ASN A 69 -14.04 2.80 -2.44
N GLU A 70 -13.87 2.96 -3.75
CA GLU A 70 -12.57 2.84 -4.43
C GLU A 70 -11.56 3.86 -3.89
N GLU A 71 -11.98 5.12 -3.78
CA GLU A 71 -11.15 6.20 -3.27
C GLU A 71 -10.65 5.90 -1.85
N ALA A 72 -11.54 5.49 -0.94
CA ALA A 72 -11.18 5.21 0.44
C ALA A 72 -10.22 4.01 0.56
N ILE A 73 -10.44 2.96 -0.23
CA ILE A 73 -9.60 1.76 -0.25
C ILE A 73 -8.22 2.06 -0.83
N ARG A 74 -8.14 2.78 -1.95
CA ARG A 74 -6.87 3.20 -2.54
C ARG A 74 -6.10 4.14 -1.62
N ALA A 75 -6.77 5.11 -1.00
CA ALA A 75 -6.16 6.03 -0.05
C ALA A 75 -5.53 5.29 1.13
N GLU A 76 -6.20 4.26 1.64
CA GLU A 76 -5.60 3.42 2.67
C GLU A 76 -4.40 2.62 2.15
N HIS A 77 -4.53 1.98 0.99
CA HIS A 77 -3.44 1.21 0.40
C HIS A 77 -2.16 2.04 0.23
N VAL A 78 -2.29 3.28 -0.23
CA VAL A 78 -1.18 4.23 -0.37
C VAL A 78 -0.59 4.60 0.99
N ARG A 79 -1.42 4.84 2.01
CA ARG A 79 -0.95 5.12 3.37
C ARG A 79 -0.18 3.96 3.96
N ILE A 80 -0.58 2.71 3.70
CA ILE A 80 0.17 1.52 4.12
C ILE A 80 1.59 1.54 3.55
N PHE A 81 1.75 1.78 2.24
CA PHE A 81 3.08 1.88 1.63
C PHE A 81 3.90 3.05 2.18
N ARG A 82 3.27 4.20 2.41
CA ARG A 82 3.92 5.37 3.01
C ARG A 82 4.44 5.03 4.40
N ASP A 83 3.60 4.41 5.22
CA ASP A 83 3.93 4.07 6.60
C ASP A 83 5.01 2.98 6.66
N MET A 84 5.01 2.05 5.71
CA MET A 84 6.11 1.10 5.52
C MET A 84 7.43 1.81 5.16
N ALA A 85 7.41 2.77 4.22
CA ALA A 85 8.59 3.54 3.83
C ALA A 85 9.12 4.38 5.00
N LEU A 86 8.24 5.02 5.76
CA LEU A 86 8.58 5.73 6.99
C LEU A 86 9.20 4.77 8.02
N ARG A 87 8.61 3.59 8.26
CA ARG A 87 9.18 2.64 9.22
C ARG A 87 10.56 2.15 8.79
N ASN A 88 10.75 1.85 7.51
CA ASN A 88 12.00 1.30 6.98
C ASN A 88 13.15 2.32 6.94
N THR A 89 12.85 3.61 7.03
CA THR A 89 13.84 4.70 6.93
C THR A 89 14.02 5.48 8.23
N ASP A 90 13.40 5.02 9.33
CA ASP A 90 13.39 5.75 10.60
C ASP A 90 14.80 5.93 11.17
N ASN A 91 15.60 4.87 11.16
CA ASN A 91 16.99 4.86 11.62
C ASN A 91 17.92 5.77 10.80
N LYS A 92 17.54 6.17 9.58
CA LYS A 92 18.35 7.02 8.71
C LYS A 92 18.27 8.51 9.07
N THR A 93 17.43 8.89 10.03
CA THR A 93 17.24 10.28 10.46
C THR A 93 18.02 10.68 11.71
N VAL A 94 18.87 9.78 12.21
CA VAL A 94 19.63 10.01 13.44
C VAL A 94 21.12 9.86 13.13
N ALA A 95 21.89 10.90 13.45
CA ALA A 95 23.35 10.87 13.46
C ALA A 95 23.87 11.12 14.88
N PRO A 96 24.98 10.48 15.28
CA PRO A 96 25.74 10.87 16.46
C PRO A 96 26.18 12.35 16.42
N PRO A 97 26.30 13.04 17.57
CA PRO A 97 26.75 14.44 17.60
C PRO A 97 28.18 14.67 17.06
N ASP A 98 29.01 13.63 17.10
CA ASP A 98 30.39 13.60 16.62
C ASP A 98 30.51 13.08 15.18
N ALA A 99 29.39 12.83 14.50
CA ALA A 99 29.41 12.36 13.13
C ALA A 99 30.01 13.41 12.17
N PRO A 100 30.73 12.99 11.11
CA PRO A 100 31.23 13.89 10.07
C PRO A 100 30.12 14.71 9.42
N GLU A 101 30.47 15.86 8.86
CA GLU A 101 29.51 16.77 8.20
C GLU A 101 28.76 16.07 7.07
N GLU A 102 29.42 15.18 6.31
CA GLU A 102 28.79 14.40 5.25
C GLU A 102 27.67 13.47 5.76
N VAL A 103 27.83 12.94 6.98
CA VAL A 103 26.80 12.10 7.62
C VAL A 103 25.62 12.96 8.07
N GLN A 104 25.88 14.16 8.60
CA GLN A 104 24.84 15.12 8.99
C GLN A 104 24.03 15.58 7.76
N GLU A 105 24.70 15.87 6.65
CA GLU A 105 24.05 16.21 5.38
C GLU A 105 23.17 15.07 4.87
N GLN A 106 23.65 13.82 4.94
CA GLN A 106 22.86 12.66 4.53
C GLN A 106 21.61 12.49 5.40
N VAL A 107 21.74 12.68 6.72
CA VAL A 107 20.59 12.67 7.63
C VAL A 107 19.59 13.77 7.26
N ALA A 108 20.04 14.98 6.94
CA ALA A 108 19.14 16.06 6.52
C ALA A 108 18.36 15.70 5.24
N LYS A 109 18.98 15.04 4.26
CA LYS A 109 18.28 14.53 3.07
C LYS A 109 17.22 13.49 3.43
N TRP A 110 17.51 12.59 4.36
CA TRP A 110 16.54 11.59 4.85
C TRP A 110 15.36 12.21 5.60
N VAL A 111 15.60 13.27 6.38
CA VAL A 111 14.53 14.04 7.03
C VAL A 111 13.62 14.67 5.99
N ALA A 112 14.20 15.34 4.98
CA ALA A 112 13.43 15.97 3.90
C ALA A 112 12.59 14.94 3.12
N TYR A 113 13.19 13.80 2.75
CA TYR A 113 12.49 12.69 2.10
C TYR A 113 11.26 12.20 2.90
N ARG A 114 11.40 12.06 4.23
CA ARG A 114 10.29 11.61 5.09
C ARG A 114 9.20 12.67 5.22
N ASP A 115 9.55 13.95 5.20
CA ASP A 115 8.55 15.02 5.18
C ASP A 115 7.76 15.02 3.87
N GLU A 116 8.41 14.75 2.73
CA GLU A 116 7.72 14.54 1.44
C GLU A 116 6.80 13.32 1.47
N LEU A 117 7.24 12.20 2.06
CA LEU A 117 6.39 11.02 2.25
C LEU A 117 5.13 11.36 3.05
N ARG A 118 5.24 12.15 4.13
CA ARG A 118 4.09 12.53 4.96
C ARG A 118 3.08 13.39 4.20
N LYS A 119 3.56 14.20 3.25
CA LYS A 119 2.74 15.08 2.40
C LYS A 119 2.06 14.36 1.23
N ILE A 120 2.29 13.04 1.03
CA ILE A 120 1.63 12.28 -0.04
C ILE A 120 0.09 12.44 -0.07
N PRO A 121 -0.65 12.38 1.06
CA PRO A 121 -2.10 12.58 1.04
C PRO A 121 -2.55 14.01 0.71
N GLU A 122 -1.63 14.97 0.69
CA GLU A 122 -1.89 16.37 0.35
C GLU A 122 -1.62 16.67 -1.14
N GLN A 123 -1.09 15.69 -1.88
CA GLN A 123 -0.84 15.85 -3.31
C GLN A 123 -2.15 15.95 -4.10
N GLU A 124 -2.15 16.81 -5.12
CA GLU A 124 -3.25 16.88 -6.08
C GLU A 124 -3.42 15.53 -6.80
N GLY A 125 -4.66 15.06 -6.90
CA GLY A 125 -4.97 13.77 -7.52
C GLY A 125 -4.84 12.55 -6.60
N PHE A 126 -4.44 12.72 -5.33
CA PHE A 126 -4.49 11.64 -4.36
C PHE A 126 -5.92 11.08 -4.21
N PRO A 127 -6.12 9.74 -4.18
CA PRO A 127 -5.12 8.67 -4.16
C PRO A 127 -4.81 8.04 -5.55
N PHE A 128 -5.31 8.61 -6.64
CA PHE A 128 -5.22 8.02 -7.99
C PHE A 128 -3.94 8.40 -8.74
N GLU A 129 -3.41 9.58 -8.46
CA GLU A 129 -2.18 10.13 -9.03
C GLU A 129 -1.25 10.53 -7.89
N ILE A 130 -0.09 9.89 -7.80
CA ILE A 130 0.85 10.09 -6.69
C ILE A 130 2.26 10.14 -7.25
N GLN A 131 2.99 11.18 -6.86
CA GLN A 131 4.41 11.31 -7.09
C GLN A 131 5.14 10.86 -5.83
N TRP A 132 5.77 9.69 -5.90
CA TRP A 132 6.57 9.18 -4.80
C TRP A 132 7.93 9.89 -4.76
N PRO A 133 8.35 10.41 -3.59
CA PRO A 133 9.67 10.99 -3.46
C PRO A 133 10.73 9.91 -3.68
N LYS A 134 11.90 10.31 -4.20
CA LYS A 134 13.03 9.39 -4.41
C LYS A 134 13.86 9.31 -3.14
N ALA A 135 14.27 8.09 -2.76
CA ALA A 135 15.11 7.93 -1.60
C ALA A 135 16.49 8.56 -1.85
N PRO A 136 17.14 9.19 -0.84
CA PRO A 136 18.46 9.80 -0.99
C PRO A 136 19.57 8.87 -1.47
N ASP A 137 19.44 7.56 -1.26
CA ASP A 137 20.41 6.56 -1.71
C ASP A 137 20.17 6.12 -3.17
N GLU A 138 19.10 6.58 -3.82
CA GLU A 138 18.78 6.34 -5.24
C GLU A 138 19.16 7.52 -6.16
N VAL A 139 19.85 8.54 -5.62
CA VAL A 139 20.25 9.76 -6.32
C VAL A 139 21.76 9.79 -6.59
#